data_AF-M5G0K0-F1
#
_entry.id   AF-M5G0K0-F1
#
_cell.length_a   1.000
_cell.length_b   1.000
_cell.length_c   1.000
_cell.angle_alpha   90.00
_cell.angle_beta   90.00
_cell.angle_gamma   90.00
#
_symmetry.space_group_name_H-M   'P 1'
#
loop_
_entity.id
_entity.type
_entity.pdbx_description
1 polymer ?
#
loop_
_entity_poly.entity_id
_entity_poly.type
_entity_poly.pdbx_seq_one_letter_code
_entity_poly.pdbx_strand_id
1 'polypeptide(L)'
;MRTRMVHGGWKLGEPPIASGVAEVVRSEHPVFPEQAKLFGLFHFQKYEYFDSSYSHWGDFRILHNEQGIPWTAYLSAAGLNGKTAFYGLKALAHPQPREKIFVTTGAGSVGLVVCQPCTSWGLSVLASTDTDEKAEYLRSLGISAFNYRTASTSHELEKFGGVDIY
;
A
#
# COMPACT_ATOMS: atom_id res chain seq x y z
N MET A 1 -28.76 -9.83 -4.98
CA MET A 1 -28.68 -9.54 -3.53
C MET A 1 -27.59 -8.49 -3.32
N ARG A 2 -27.94 -7.22 -3.07
CA ARG A 2 -26.97 -6.22 -2.60
C ARG A 2 -26.96 -6.31 -1.08
N THR A 3 -25.96 -6.95 -0.51
CA THR A 3 -25.70 -6.87 0.92
C THR A 3 -25.44 -5.40 1.25
N ARG A 4 -26.40 -4.77 1.93
CA ARG A 4 -26.16 -3.48 2.60
C ARG A 4 -24.95 -3.72 3.50
N MET A 5 -23.87 -2.95 3.35
CA MET A 5 -22.82 -2.94 4.36
C MET A 5 -23.48 -2.55 5.68
N VAL A 6 -23.56 -3.49 6.62
CA VAL A 6 -24.21 -3.32 7.93
C VAL A 6 -23.20 -2.85 8.99
N HIS A 7 -21.94 -2.63 8.61
CA HIS A 7 -20.92 -2.07 9.49
C HIS A 7 -20.79 -0.56 9.29
N GLY A 8 -20.89 0.15 10.41
CA GLY A 8 -21.17 1.58 10.53
C GLY A 8 -20.23 2.48 9.74
N GLY A 9 -20.82 3.44 9.04
CA GLY A 9 -20.07 4.58 8.51
C GLY A 9 -19.50 5.43 9.64
N TRP A 10 -18.56 6.31 9.27
CA TRP A 10 -18.03 7.33 10.16
C TRP A 10 -19.16 8.13 10.80
N LYS A 11 -19.12 8.27 12.12
CA LYS A 11 -20.07 9.14 12.81
C LYS A 11 -19.79 10.59 12.40
N LEU A 12 -20.84 11.29 12.02
CA LEU A 12 -20.74 12.69 11.65
C LEU A 12 -20.27 13.52 12.85
N GLY A 13 -19.22 14.33 12.64
CA GLY A 13 -18.64 15.18 13.68
C GLY A 13 -17.57 14.49 14.53
N GLU A 14 -17.33 13.19 14.36
CA GLU A 14 -16.20 12.49 14.98
C GLU A 14 -15.03 12.38 13.99
N PRO A 15 -13.77 12.38 14.48
CA PRO A 15 -12.62 12.15 13.61
C PRO A 15 -12.72 10.78 12.92
N PRO A 16 -12.35 10.69 11.63
CA PRO A 16 -12.24 9.38 10.98
C PRO A 16 -11.10 8.57 11.62
N ILE A 17 -11.14 7.26 11.45
CA ILE A 17 -10.11 6.32 11.92
C ILE A 17 -9.37 5.76 10.71
N ALA A 18 -8.05 5.62 10.79
CA ALA A 18 -7.30 4.82 9.82
C ALA A 18 -6.08 4.18 10.45
N SER A 19 -5.44 3.30 9.68
CA SER A 19 -4.13 2.78 10.05
C SER A 19 -3.12 3.92 10.17
N GLY A 20 -2.39 3.96 11.28
CA GLY A 20 -1.38 4.97 11.57
C GLY A 20 -0.16 4.36 12.24
N VAL A 21 0.89 5.18 12.36
CA VAL A 21 2.03 4.92 13.24
C VAL A 21 2.04 6.01 14.29
N ALA A 22 1.91 5.65 15.55
CA ALA A 22 1.92 6.56 16.69
C ALA A 22 3.14 6.30 17.60
N GLU A 23 3.52 7.29 18.38
CA GLU A 23 4.49 7.14 19.47
C GLU A 23 3.77 7.13 20.81
N VAL A 24 4.14 6.21 21.68
CA VAL A 24 3.65 6.20 23.07
C VAL A 24 4.33 7.32 23.83
N VAL A 25 3.60 8.41 24.08
CA VAL A 25 4.13 9.55 24.84
C VAL A 25 4.12 9.28 26.35
N ARG A 26 3.13 8.52 26.83
CA ARG A 26 2.97 8.09 28.23
C ARG A 26 2.20 6.78 28.26
N SER A 27 2.51 5.88 29.20
CA SER A 27 1.76 4.64 29.37
C SER A 27 1.87 4.04 30.77
N GLU A 28 0.72 3.67 31.33
CA GLU A 28 0.58 2.79 32.49
C GLU A 28 0.34 1.32 32.08
N HIS A 29 0.30 1.01 30.79
CA HIS A 29 0.02 -0.33 30.28
C HIS A 29 1.32 -1.17 30.21
N PRO A 30 1.37 -2.39 30.81
CA PRO A 30 2.60 -3.16 30.97
C PRO A 30 3.24 -3.62 29.65
N VAL A 31 2.45 -3.69 28.58
CA VAL A 31 2.92 -4.14 27.25
C VAL A 31 3.43 -3.01 26.38
N PHE A 32 2.97 -1.77 26.59
CA PHE A 32 3.26 -0.65 25.68
C PHE A 32 4.13 0.38 26.41
N PRO A 33 5.47 0.25 26.38
CA PRO A 33 6.34 1.19 27.06
C PRO A 33 6.35 2.55 26.38
N GLU A 34 6.70 3.59 27.12
CA GLU A 34 6.94 4.93 26.58
C GLU A 34 7.98 4.89 25.45
N GLN A 35 7.84 5.81 24.48
CA GLN A 35 8.64 5.94 23.26
C GLN A 35 8.49 4.79 22.25
N ALA A 36 7.72 3.74 22.56
CA ALA A 36 7.41 2.69 21.59
C ALA A 36 6.66 3.27 20.37
N LYS A 37 6.97 2.73 19.18
CA LYS A 37 6.22 3.02 17.95
C LYS A 37 5.13 1.98 17.78
N LEU A 38 3.89 2.41 17.69
CA LEU A 38 2.73 1.54 17.53
C LEU A 38 2.18 1.68 16.12
N PHE A 39 1.89 0.55 15.49
CA PHE A 39 1.01 0.48 14.33
C PHE A 39 -0.36 -0.02 14.80
N GLY A 40 -1.42 0.62 14.32
CA GLY A 40 -2.79 0.26 14.66
C GLY A 40 -3.79 1.21 14.01
N LEU A 41 -5.05 1.11 14.41
CA LEU A 41 -6.09 2.04 14.01
C LEU A 41 -6.13 3.22 14.99
N PHE A 42 -6.03 4.43 14.45
CA PHE A 42 -6.04 5.67 15.21
C PHE A 42 -7.03 6.66 14.61
N HIS A 43 -7.59 7.51 15.46
CA HIS A 43 -8.36 8.66 15.02
C HIS A 43 -7.43 9.68 14.32
N PHE A 44 -7.94 10.40 13.32
CA PHE A 44 -7.22 11.51 12.66
C PHE A 44 -7.11 12.72 13.58
N GLN A 45 -6.19 12.63 14.55
CA GLN A 45 -5.92 13.63 15.56
C GLN A 45 -4.46 13.55 16.01
N LYS A 46 -3.99 14.57 16.73
CA LYS A 46 -2.59 14.65 17.16
C LYS A 46 -2.25 13.71 18.32
N TYR A 47 -3.21 13.47 19.21
CA TYR A 47 -3.05 12.64 20.39
C TYR A 47 -4.27 11.76 20.54
N GLU A 48 -4.05 10.54 20.99
CA GLU A 48 -5.11 9.60 21.29
C GLU A 48 -4.88 9.02 22.68
N TYR A 49 -5.97 8.89 23.43
CA TYR A 49 -5.96 8.40 24.80
C TYR A 49 -6.79 7.13 24.85
N PHE A 50 -6.23 6.10 25.47
CA PHE A 50 -6.86 4.81 25.70
C PHE A 50 -6.80 4.52 27.19
N ASP A 51 -7.96 4.34 27.81
CA ASP A 51 -8.04 3.89 29.21
C ASP A 51 -8.18 2.37 29.30
N SER A 52 -8.22 1.85 30.54
CA SER A 52 -8.35 0.42 30.81
C SER A 52 -9.62 -0.23 30.27
N SER A 53 -10.64 0.54 29.86
CA SER A 53 -11.87 0.02 29.25
C SER A 53 -11.72 -0.27 27.76
N TYR A 54 -10.65 0.22 27.11
CA TYR A 54 -10.37 -0.10 25.72
C TYR A 54 -10.17 -1.62 25.57
N SER A 55 -10.92 -2.25 24.67
CA SER A 55 -10.94 -3.71 24.52
C SER A 55 -10.08 -4.23 23.37
N HIS A 56 -9.55 -3.33 22.54
CA HIS A 56 -8.89 -3.65 21.27
C HIS A 56 -7.36 -3.54 21.35
N TRP A 57 -6.78 -3.67 22.54
CA TRP A 57 -5.32 -3.57 22.73
C TRP A 57 -4.51 -4.54 21.85
N GLY A 58 -5.08 -5.71 21.50
CA GLY A 58 -4.45 -6.69 20.62
C GLY A 58 -4.31 -6.25 19.16
N ASP A 59 -5.03 -5.20 18.74
CA ASP A 59 -4.95 -4.65 17.39
C ASP A 59 -3.71 -3.74 17.21
N PHE A 60 -3.08 -3.32 18.32
CA PHE A 60 -1.82 -2.60 18.29
C PHE A 60 -0.63 -3.55 18.15
N ARG A 61 0.30 -3.17 17.28
CA ARG A 61 1.58 -3.83 17.12
C ARG A 61 2.71 -2.86 17.40
N ILE A 62 3.61 -3.24 18.30
CA ILE A 62 4.89 -2.53 18.47
C ILE A 62 5.73 -2.76 17.21
N LEU A 63 6.17 -1.66 16.59
CA LEU A 63 7.04 -1.68 15.43
C LEU A 63 8.50 -1.69 15.88
N HIS A 64 9.22 -2.69 15.39
CA HIS A 64 10.68 -2.76 15.45
C HIS A 64 11.24 -2.33 14.09
N ASN A 65 12.15 -1.35 14.10
CA ASN A 65 12.73 -0.76 12.90
C ASN A 65 14.25 -0.93 12.88
N GLU A 66 14.66 -2.19 12.81
CA GLU A 66 16.06 -2.59 12.74
C GLU A 66 16.74 -2.10 11.46
N GLN A 67 15.96 -1.89 10.40
CA GLN A 67 16.41 -1.48 9.08
C GLN A 67 16.55 0.05 8.93
N GLY A 68 16.16 0.82 9.95
CA GLY A 68 16.29 2.28 9.94
C GLY A 68 15.48 2.98 8.84
N ILE A 69 14.39 2.37 8.35
CA ILE A 69 13.56 2.95 7.29
C ILE A 69 12.63 4.03 7.86
N PRO A 70 12.15 5.00 7.05
CA PRO A 70 11.19 5.97 7.53
C PRO A 70 9.93 5.31 8.12
N TRP A 71 9.42 5.81 9.25
CA TRP A 71 8.22 5.25 9.88
C TRP A 71 6.99 5.25 8.96
N THR A 72 6.92 6.21 8.05
CA THR A 72 5.88 6.30 7.01
C THR A 72 5.89 5.11 6.05
N ALA A 73 7.02 4.41 5.88
CA ALA A 73 7.11 3.21 5.05
C ALA A 73 6.25 2.05 5.60
N TYR A 74 6.03 1.99 6.92
CA TYR A 74 5.14 1.02 7.55
C TYR A 74 3.65 1.27 7.26
N LEU A 75 3.31 2.44 6.72
CA LEU A 75 1.98 2.74 6.18
C LEU A 75 1.86 2.41 4.68
N SER A 76 2.96 2.01 4.03
CA SER A 76 3.01 1.74 2.59
C SER A 76 3.74 0.42 2.27
N ALA A 77 4.96 0.48 1.76
CA ALA A 77 5.72 -0.65 1.23
C ALA A 77 6.12 -1.68 2.31
N ALA A 78 6.35 -1.25 3.55
CA ALA A 78 6.55 -2.16 4.70
C ALA A 78 5.23 -2.48 5.44
N GLY A 79 4.12 -1.93 4.96
CA GLY A 79 2.78 -2.05 5.53
C GLY A 79 1.85 -2.94 4.69
N LEU A 80 0.56 -2.59 4.73
CA LEU A 80 -0.48 -3.31 4.01
C LEU A 80 -0.22 -3.36 2.49
N ASN A 81 0.24 -2.25 1.90
CA ASN A 81 0.37 -2.15 0.45
C ASN A 81 1.47 -3.07 -0.09
N GLY A 82 2.61 -3.15 0.61
CA GLY A 82 3.64 -4.11 0.25
C GLY A 82 3.26 -5.55 0.54
N LYS A 83 2.52 -5.82 1.63
CA LYS A 83 1.96 -7.17 1.87
C LYS A 83 1.01 -7.61 0.74
N THR A 84 0.14 -6.71 0.28
CA THR A 84 -0.76 -6.97 -0.85
C THR A 84 0.02 -7.27 -2.12
N ALA A 85 1.00 -6.43 -2.47
CA ALA A 85 1.86 -6.64 -3.64
C ALA A 85 2.63 -7.97 -3.53
N PHE A 86 3.25 -8.23 -2.38
CA PHE A 86 4.01 -9.45 -2.13
C PHE A 86 3.15 -10.71 -2.25
N TYR A 87 1.96 -10.71 -1.64
CA TYR A 87 1.05 -11.84 -1.72
C TYR A 87 0.60 -12.08 -3.16
N GLY A 88 0.18 -11.04 -3.88
CA GLY A 88 -0.22 -11.15 -5.28
C GLY A 88 0.90 -11.74 -6.15
N LEU A 89 2.14 -11.27 -5.98
CA LEU A 89 3.27 -11.73 -6.77
C LEU A 89 3.75 -13.13 -6.37
N LYS A 90 3.97 -13.39 -5.08
CA LYS A 90 4.64 -14.61 -4.60
C LYS A 90 3.71 -15.78 -4.34
N ALA A 91 2.44 -15.54 -4.00
CA ALA A 91 1.49 -16.59 -3.68
C ALA A 91 0.50 -16.90 -4.81
N LEU A 92 0.29 -15.95 -5.74
CA LEU A 92 -0.69 -16.12 -6.81
C LEU A 92 -0.04 -16.15 -8.21
N ALA A 93 0.71 -15.10 -8.57
CA ALA A 93 1.21 -14.95 -9.94
C ALA A 93 2.46 -15.79 -10.26
N HIS A 94 3.35 -15.99 -9.28
CA HIS A 94 4.62 -16.72 -9.43
C HIS A 94 5.47 -16.26 -10.64
N PRO A 95 5.76 -14.95 -10.76
CA PRO A 95 6.38 -14.38 -11.94
C PRO A 95 7.76 -14.97 -12.22
N GLN A 96 8.03 -15.23 -13.49
CA GLN A 96 9.30 -15.68 -14.03
C GLN A 96 10.02 -14.55 -14.78
N PRO A 97 11.37 -14.54 -14.78
CA PRO A 97 12.12 -13.62 -15.61
C PRO A 97 11.67 -13.69 -17.08
N ARG A 98 11.65 -12.52 -17.75
CA ARG A 98 11.20 -12.31 -19.14
C ARG A 98 9.69 -12.34 -19.37
N GLU A 99 8.87 -12.69 -18.39
CA GLU A 99 7.42 -12.52 -18.50
C GLU A 99 7.02 -11.03 -18.56
N LYS A 100 5.85 -10.78 -19.14
CA LYS A 100 5.25 -9.46 -19.33
C LYS A 100 4.12 -9.25 -18.34
N ILE A 101 4.28 -8.29 -17.45
CA ILE A 101 3.24 -7.92 -16.49
C ILE A 101 2.64 -6.55 -16.85
N PHE A 102 1.31 -6.49 -16.85
CA PHE A 102 0.57 -5.24 -16.98
C PHE A 102 0.01 -4.81 -15.62
N VAL A 103 0.36 -3.61 -15.17
CA VAL A 103 -0.05 -3.07 -13.86
C VAL A 103 -0.96 -1.85 -14.06
N THR A 104 -2.25 -2.00 -13.74
CA THR A 104 -3.16 -0.85 -13.72
C THR A 104 -2.95 0.01 -12.47
N THR A 105 -3.16 1.31 -12.61
CA THR A 105 -2.87 2.28 -11.53
C THR A 105 -1.43 2.13 -11.03
N GLY A 106 -0.47 1.99 -11.95
CA GLY A 106 0.91 1.65 -11.61
C GLY A 106 1.63 2.70 -10.75
N ALA A 107 1.20 3.96 -10.81
CA ALA A 107 1.68 5.04 -9.94
C ALA A 107 0.94 5.12 -8.59
N GLY A 108 0.00 4.21 -8.33
CA GLY A 108 -0.72 4.11 -7.06
C GLY A 108 0.09 3.38 -5.99
N SER A 109 -0.45 3.36 -4.78
CA SER A 109 0.26 2.84 -3.60
C SER A 109 0.73 1.38 -3.76
N VAL A 110 -0.16 0.48 -4.17
CA VAL A 110 0.20 -0.94 -4.41
C VAL A 110 0.93 -1.09 -5.74
N GLY A 111 0.48 -0.39 -6.79
CA GLY A 111 1.05 -0.47 -8.14
C GLY A 111 2.56 -0.18 -8.17
N LEU A 112 3.01 0.85 -7.47
CA LEU A 112 4.44 1.20 -7.39
C LEU A 112 5.26 0.08 -6.75
N VAL A 113 4.73 -0.52 -5.70
CA VAL A 113 5.38 -1.62 -4.97
C VAL A 113 5.35 -2.93 -5.76
N VAL A 114 4.43 -3.08 -6.73
CA VAL A 114 4.44 -4.21 -7.68
C VAL A 114 5.48 -3.97 -8.79
N CYS A 115 5.52 -2.77 -9.37
CA CYS A 115 6.36 -2.50 -10.53
C CYS A 115 7.85 -2.69 -10.23
N GLN A 116 8.35 -2.13 -9.12
CA GLN A 116 9.79 -2.13 -8.84
C GLN A 116 10.39 -3.53 -8.64
N PRO A 117 9.81 -4.45 -7.83
CA PRO A 117 10.29 -5.82 -7.73
C PRO A 117 10.18 -6.57 -9.05
N CYS A 118 9.09 -6.43 -9.81
CA CYS A 118 8.96 -7.11 -11.10
C CYS A 118 10.05 -6.69 -12.09
N THR A 119 10.35 -5.39 -12.19
CA THR A 119 11.48 -4.89 -12.98
C THR A 119 12.80 -5.49 -12.49
N SER A 120 13.04 -5.50 -11.16
CA SER A 120 14.24 -6.08 -10.55
C SER A 120 14.39 -7.59 -10.78
N TRP A 121 13.28 -8.32 -10.85
CA TRP A 121 13.26 -9.77 -11.13
C TRP A 121 13.37 -10.10 -12.62
N GLY A 122 13.52 -9.09 -13.49
CA GLY A 122 13.76 -9.27 -14.93
C GLY A 122 12.49 -9.44 -15.75
N LEU A 123 11.33 -8.99 -15.26
CA LEU A 123 10.10 -8.93 -16.05
C LEU A 123 10.08 -7.67 -16.90
N SER A 124 9.35 -7.74 -18.02
CA SER A 124 8.91 -6.54 -18.72
C SER A 124 7.68 -6.00 -18.02
N VAL A 125 7.73 -4.75 -17.54
CA VAL A 125 6.60 -4.12 -16.84
C VAL A 125 6.01 -3.01 -17.71
N LEU A 126 4.71 -3.09 -17.99
CA LEU A 126 3.92 -1.99 -18.54
C LEU A 126 2.91 -1.53 -17.48
N ALA A 127 2.82 -0.23 -17.26
CA ALA A 127 1.92 0.35 -16.28
C ALA A 127 0.96 1.37 -16.90
N SER A 128 -0.27 1.44 -16.39
CA SER A 128 -1.21 2.51 -16.76
C SER A 128 -1.47 3.47 -15.60
N THR A 129 -1.62 4.76 -15.93
CA THR A 129 -1.93 5.85 -14.99
C THR A 129 -3.00 6.77 -15.58
N ASP A 130 -3.55 7.66 -14.77
CA ASP A 130 -4.63 8.57 -15.18
C ASP A 130 -4.15 9.98 -15.58
N THR A 131 -2.85 10.24 -15.50
CA THR A 131 -2.20 11.49 -15.90
C THR A 131 -0.83 11.23 -16.52
N ASP A 132 -0.41 12.13 -17.42
CA ASP A 132 0.91 12.06 -18.05
C ASP A 132 2.05 12.27 -17.04
N GLU A 133 1.84 13.11 -16.03
CA GLU A 133 2.80 13.33 -14.93
C GLU A 133 3.10 12.02 -14.18
N LYS A 134 2.07 11.23 -13.85
CA LYS A 134 2.24 9.93 -13.20
C LYS A 134 2.92 8.91 -14.11
N ALA A 135 2.61 8.93 -15.41
CA ALA A 135 3.27 8.07 -16.38
C ALA A 135 4.76 8.43 -16.51
N GLU A 136 5.08 9.72 -16.55
CA GLU A 136 6.47 10.20 -16.62
C GLU A 136 7.24 9.90 -15.35
N TYR A 137 6.61 10.02 -14.18
CA TYR A 137 7.21 9.58 -12.92
C TYR A 137 7.60 8.09 -12.97
N LEU A 138 6.73 7.21 -13.44
CA LEU A 138 7.07 5.78 -13.61
C LEU A 138 8.21 5.57 -14.60
N ARG A 139 8.22 6.28 -15.73
CA ARG A 139 9.31 6.21 -16.71
C ARG A 139 10.64 6.66 -16.12
N SER A 140 10.65 7.67 -15.26
CA SER A 140 11.85 8.12 -14.54
C SER A 140 12.44 7.05 -13.61
N LEU A 141 11.62 6.09 -13.18
CA LEU A 141 12.02 4.91 -12.41
C LEU A 141 12.39 3.71 -13.29
N GLY A 142 12.41 3.87 -14.62
CA GLY A 142 12.70 2.80 -15.58
C GLY A 142 11.51 1.88 -15.88
N ILE A 143 10.28 2.28 -15.52
CA ILE A 143 9.06 1.50 -15.75
C ILE A 143 8.34 2.03 -17.00
N SER A 144 8.03 1.16 -17.96
CA SER A 144 7.24 1.58 -19.14
C SER A 144 5.82 1.93 -18.69
N ALA A 145 5.33 3.11 -19.04
CA ALA A 145 4.02 3.56 -18.62
C ALA A 145 3.30 4.44 -19.64
N PHE A 146 1.97 4.47 -19.58
CA PHE A 146 1.11 5.34 -20.38
C PHE A 146 -0.08 5.88 -19.58
N ASN A 147 -0.63 7.01 -20.04
CA ASN A 147 -1.85 7.58 -19.51
C ASN A 147 -3.07 6.97 -20.24
N TYR A 148 -3.87 6.18 -19.53
CA TYR A 148 -5.01 5.48 -20.14
C TYR A 148 -6.17 6.43 -20.52
N ARG A 149 -6.13 7.71 -20.11
CA ARG A 149 -7.13 8.71 -20.52
C ARG A 149 -6.85 9.30 -21.90
N THR A 150 -5.60 9.24 -22.35
CA THR A 150 -5.15 9.85 -23.61
C THR A 150 -4.66 8.82 -24.63
N ALA A 151 -4.34 7.60 -24.19
CA ALA A 151 -3.95 6.49 -25.06
C ALA A 151 -4.90 5.30 -24.94
N SER A 152 -5.03 4.53 -26.03
CA SER A 152 -5.81 3.29 -26.06
C SER A 152 -5.04 2.16 -25.38
N THR A 153 -5.58 1.63 -24.27
CA THR A 153 -4.99 0.48 -23.57
C THR A 153 -4.75 -0.71 -24.50
N SER A 154 -5.71 -1.05 -25.37
CA SER A 154 -5.54 -2.18 -26.31
C SER A 154 -4.35 -1.98 -27.23
N HIS A 155 -4.16 -0.76 -27.75
CA HIS A 155 -3.03 -0.44 -28.62
C HIS A 155 -1.68 -0.51 -27.89
N GLU A 156 -1.61 -0.01 -26.66
CA GLU A 156 -0.38 -0.09 -25.86
C GLU A 156 -0.03 -1.54 -25.48
N LEU A 157 -1.03 -2.38 -25.19
CA LEU A 157 -0.81 -3.82 -24.94
C LEU A 157 -0.37 -4.59 -26.20
N GLU A 158 -0.91 -4.25 -27.37
CA GLU A 158 -0.47 -4.80 -28.65
C GLU A 158 0.99 -4.42 -28.94
N LYS A 159 1.35 -3.15 -28.76
CA LYS A 159 2.72 -2.63 -28.91
C LYS A 159 3.69 -3.28 -27.91
N PHE A 160 3.23 -3.54 -26.69
CA PHE A 160 3.99 -4.27 -25.68
C PHE A 160 4.17 -5.76 -26.02
N GLY A 161 3.36 -6.28 -26.95
CA GLY A 161 3.42 -7.64 -27.45
C GLY A 161 2.77 -8.66 -26.51
N GLY A 162 1.62 -8.29 -25.93
CA GLY A 162 0.83 -9.17 -25.06
C GLY A 162 1.18 -9.07 -23.57
N VAL A 163 0.47 -9.86 -22.76
CA VAL A 163 0.56 -9.88 -21.29
C VAL A 163 0.51 -11.32 -20.80
N ASP A 164 1.44 -11.68 -19.93
CA ASP A 164 1.47 -12.97 -19.23
C ASP A 164 0.79 -12.86 -17.84
N ILE A 165 0.92 -11.70 -17.17
CA ILE A 165 0.41 -11.46 -15.82
C ILE A 165 -0.39 -10.14 -15.75
N TYR A 166 -1.59 -10.20 -15.16
CA TYR A 166 -2.47 -9.05 -14.88
C TYR A 166 -3.20 -9.22 -13.55
#